data_AF-A0A3D4JC98-F1
#
_entry.id   AF-A0A3D4JC98-F1
#
_cell.length_a   1.000
_cell.length_b   1.000
_cell.length_c   1.000
_cell.angle_alpha   90.00
_cell.angle_beta   90.00
_cell.angle_gamma   90.00
#
_symmetry.space_group_name_H-M   'P 1'
#
loop_
_entity.id
_entity.type
_entity.pdbx_description
1 polymer ?
#
loop_
_entity_poly.entity_id
_entity_poly.type
_entity_poly.pdbx_seq_one_letter_code
_entity_poly.pdbx_strand_id
1 'polypeptide(L)'
;MKTQKPISQIVDHPKSSIWETFYECPSQSRANLSYIVATNQSEQWGCSCPRWIYKREECKHIREVKLHLFFINQKEETIETVKVETLPKSTQKATSRFSLVKL
;
A
#
# COMPACT_ATOMS: atom_id res chain seq x y z
N MET A 1 -23.63 -29.02 -27.72
CA MET A 1 -23.53 -29.41 -26.30
C MET A 1 -22.54 -28.45 -25.64
N LYS A 2 -22.99 -27.62 -24.70
CA LYS A 2 -22.13 -26.62 -24.02
C LYS A 2 -21.38 -27.35 -22.91
N THR A 3 -20.11 -27.68 -23.12
CA THR A 3 -19.23 -28.22 -22.08
C THR A 3 -18.96 -27.11 -21.07
N GLN A 4 -19.56 -27.24 -19.88
CA GLN A 4 -19.21 -26.41 -18.74
C GLN A 4 -17.80 -26.81 -18.31
N LYS A 5 -16.86 -25.88 -18.42
CA LYS A 5 -15.49 -26.03 -17.89
C LYS A 5 -15.58 -26.27 -16.39
N PRO A 6 -14.82 -27.21 -15.81
CA PRO A 6 -14.82 -27.44 -14.38
C PRO A 6 -14.37 -26.16 -13.66
N ILE A 7 -15.08 -25.81 -12.59
CA ILE A 7 -14.92 -24.61 -11.75
C ILE A 7 -13.51 -24.48 -11.12
N SER A 8 -12.65 -25.49 -11.27
CA SER A 8 -11.29 -25.53 -10.72
C SER A 8 -10.20 -24.83 -11.55
N GLN A 9 -10.53 -24.11 -12.63
CA GLN A 9 -9.51 -23.47 -13.50
C GLN A 9 -9.78 -22.01 -13.89
N ILE A 10 -10.59 -21.27 -13.14
CA ILE A 10 -10.77 -19.82 -13.37
C ILE A 10 -9.74 -19.06 -12.53
N VAL A 11 -8.45 -19.23 -12.84
CA VAL A 11 -7.43 -18.26 -12.42
C VAL A 11 -6.95 -17.58 -13.69
N ASP A 12 -7.87 -16.82 -14.28
CA ASP A 12 -7.56 -15.95 -15.38
C ASP A 12 -6.51 -14.92 -14.93
N HIS A 13 -5.73 -14.43 -15.90
CA HIS A 13 -4.83 -13.31 -15.71
C HIS A 13 -5.55 -12.18 -14.92
N PRO A 14 -4.85 -11.36 -14.09
CA PRO A 14 -5.42 -10.19 -13.40
C PRO A 14 -6.04 -9.08 -14.29
N LYS A 15 -6.62 -9.43 -15.45
CA LYS A 15 -7.46 -8.60 -16.32
C LYS A 15 -8.90 -9.16 -16.45
N SER A 16 -9.25 -10.26 -15.79
CA SER A 16 -10.62 -10.78 -15.79
C SER A 16 -11.51 -10.11 -14.74
N SER A 17 -12.83 -10.17 -14.94
CA SER A 17 -13.86 -9.48 -14.13
C SER A 17 -14.02 -9.99 -12.68
N ILE A 18 -13.17 -10.91 -12.21
CA ILE A 18 -13.23 -11.51 -10.86
C ILE A 18 -12.26 -10.88 -9.86
N TRP A 19 -11.37 -10.01 -10.34
CA TRP A 19 -10.37 -9.33 -9.52
C TRP A 19 -10.87 -7.95 -9.13
N GLU A 20 -10.67 -7.57 -7.87
CA GLU A 20 -11.26 -6.33 -7.33
C GLU A 20 -10.21 -5.27 -7.03
N THR A 21 -9.16 -5.67 -6.32
CA THR A 21 -8.08 -4.76 -5.95
C THR A 21 -6.82 -5.11 -6.72
N PHE A 22 -6.15 -4.08 -7.19
CA PHE A 22 -5.00 -4.18 -8.06
C PHE A 22 -3.85 -3.36 -7.47
N TYR A 23 -2.64 -3.92 -7.53
CA TYR A 23 -1.42 -3.34 -7.03
C TYR A 23 -0.36 -3.42 -8.11
N GLU A 24 0.21 -2.27 -8.49
CA GLU A 24 1.33 -2.22 -9.40
C GLU A 24 2.64 -2.46 -8.66
N CYS A 25 3.45 -3.37 -9.19
CA CYS A 25 4.73 -3.76 -8.61
C CYS A 25 5.82 -3.68 -9.68
N PRO A 26 6.82 -2.80 -9.53
CA PRO A 26 7.91 -2.70 -10.50
C PRO A 26 8.77 -3.97 -10.48
N SER A 27 9.25 -4.38 -11.64
CA SER A 27 10.18 -5.49 -11.77
C SER A 27 11.53 -5.09 -11.22
N GLN A 28 11.97 -5.76 -10.16
CA GLN A 28 13.31 -5.56 -9.59
C GLN A 28 14.44 -5.84 -10.60
N SER A 29 14.20 -6.67 -11.62
CA SER A 29 15.21 -7.08 -12.59
C SER A 29 15.20 -6.22 -13.85
N ARG A 30 14.12 -5.48 -14.12
CA ARG A 30 13.93 -4.68 -15.32
C ARG A 30 13.23 -3.39 -14.95
N ALA A 31 13.96 -2.29 -14.89
CA ALA A 31 13.45 -0.99 -14.44
C ALA A 31 12.22 -0.49 -15.21
N ASN A 32 12.07 -0.87 -16.49
CA ASN A 32 10.98 -0.41 -17.35
C ASN A 32 9.79 -1.38 -17.42
N LEU A 33 9.72 -2.37 -16.53
CA LEU A 33 8.66 -3.37 -16.54
C LEU A 33 7.94 -3.36 -15.20
N SER A 34 6.63 -3.24 -15.20
CA SER A 34 5.78 -3.42 -14.02
C SER A 34 4.90 -4.66 -14.17
N TYR A 35 4.58 -5.28 -13.04
CA TYR A 35 3.65 -6.38 -12.93
C TYR A 35 2.44 -5.93 -12.11
N ILE A 36 1.29 -6.53 -12.39
CA ILE A 36 0.03 -6.27 -11.69
C ILE A 36 -0.21 -7.45 -10.76
N VAL A 37 -0.33 -7.18 -9.48
CA VAL A 37 -0.81 -8.11 -8.47
C VAL A 37 -2.27 -7.78 -8.20
N ALA A 38 -3.13 -8.78 -8.10
CA ALA A 38 -4.54 -8.56 -7.81
C ALA A 38 -5.05 -9.55 -6.75
N THR A 39 -6.08 -9.16 -6.00
CA THR A 39 -6.83 -10.08 -5.14
C THR A 39 -8.33 -10.02 -5.42
N ASN A 40 -9.01 -11.12 -5.11
CA ASN A 40 -10.46 -11.26 -5.23
C ASN A 40 -11.13 -11.30 -3.85
N GLN A 41 -12.47 -11.35 -3.83
CA GLN A 41 -13.28 -11.47 -2.60
C GLN A 41 -12.96 -12.73 -1.79
N SER A 42 -12.44 -13.76 -2.42
CA SER A 42 -12.08 -15.03 -1.77
C SER A 42 -10.65 -15.04 -1.24
N GLU A 43 -10.01 -13.86 -1.12
CA GLU A 43 -8.63 -13.67 -0.66
C GLU A 43 -7.57 -14.42 -1.47
N GLN A 44 -7.90 -14.80 -2.71
CA GLN A 44 -6.96 -15.43 -3.62
C GLN A 44 -6.10 -14.37 -4.28
N TRP A 45 -4.81 -14.67 -4.43
CA TRP A 45 -3.82 -13.74 -4.98
C TRP A 45 -3.40 -14.14 -6.39
N GLY A 46 -3.45 -13.17 -7.29
CA GLY A 46 -3.00 -13.27 -8.68
C GLY A 46 -1.85 -12.34 -8.99
N CYS A 47 -1.01 -12.70 -9.96
CA CYS A 47 0.07 -11.82 -10.44
C CYS A 47 0.30 -11.98 -11.95
N SER A 48 0.53 -10.89 -12.67
CA SER A 48 0.85 -10.92 -14.10
C SER A 48 2.28 -11.36 -14.43
N CYS A 49 3.09 -11.71 -13.43
CA CYS A 49 4.47 -12.12 -13.67
C CYS A 49 4.57 -13.53 -14.27
N PRO A 50 5.59 -13.82 -15.09
CA PRO A 50 5.76 -15.13 -15.72
C PRO A 50 5.77 -16.28 -14.70
N ARG A 51 6.40 -16.06 -13.54
CA ARG A 51 6.47 -17.08 -12.49
C ARG A 51 5.09 -17.53 -12.01
N TRP A 52 4.17 -16.59 -11.78
CA TRP A 52 2.81 -16.93 -11.35
C TRP A 52 1.99 -17.49 -12.51
N ILE A 53 2.10 -16.92 -13.72
CA ILE A 53 1.36 -17.41 -14.90
C ILE A 53 1.68 -18.89 -15.18
N TYR A 54 2.95 -19.28 -15.12
CA TYR A 54 3.39 -20.64 -15.44
C TYR A 54 3.29 -21.62 -14.26
N LYS A 55 3.60 -21.19 -13.03
CA LYS A 55 3.64 -22.10 -11.86
C LYS A 55 2.41 -22.03 -10.96
N ARG A 56 1.65 -20.93 -11.02
CA ARG A 56 0.50 -20.63 -10.14
C ARG A 56 0.85 -20.66 -8.65
N GLU A 57 2.12 -20.40 -8.33
CA GLU A 57 2.64 -20.31 -6.97
C GLU A 57 2.80 -18.85 -6.54
N GLU A 58 2.81 -18.62 -5.22
CA GLU A 58 3.10 -17.31 -4.66
C GLU A 58 4.49 -16.81 -5.13
N CYS A 59 4.50 -15.67 -5.80
CA CYS A 59 5.69 -15.05 -6.34
C CYS A 59 6.18 -13.91 -5.42
N LYS A 60 7.40 -13.42 -5.66
CA LYS A 60 7.98 -12.33 -4.88
C LYS A 60 7.10 -11.07 -4.86
N HIS A 61 6.44 -10.73 -5.97
CA HIS A 61 5.59 -9.54 -6.05
C HIS A 61 4.34 -9.66 -5.17
N ILE A 62 3.71 -10.85 -5.12
CA ILE A 62 2.57 -11.10 -4.21
C ILE A 62 3.03 -10.92 -2.76
N ARG A 63 4.19 -11.47 -2.41
CA ARG A 63 4.74 -11.35 -1.06
C ARG A 63 5.05 -9.90 -0.68
N GLU A 64 5.63 -9.12 -1.58
CA GLU A 64 5.89 -7.70 -1.36
C GLU A 64 4.61 -6.90 -1.12
N VAL A 65 3.57 -7.14 -1.92
CA VAL A 65 2.27 -6.47 -1.73
C VAL A 65 1.64 -6.87 -0.40
N LYS A 66 1.63 -8.16 -0.04
CA LYS A 66 1.14 -8.61 1.28
C LYS A 66 1.87 -7.94 2.44
N LEU A 67 3.20 -7.85 2.35
CA LEU A 67 4.01 -7.15 3.36
C LEU A 67 3.66 -5.67 3.43
N HIS A 68 3.53 -5.00 2.28
CA HIS A 68 3.19 -3.58 2.23
C HIS A 68 1.83 -3.30 2.86
N LEU A 69 0.82 -4.12 2.56
CA LEU A 69 -0.51 -4.02 3.17
C LEU A 69 -0.48 -4.24 4.68
N PHE A 70 0.29 -5.22 5.14
CA PHE A 70 0.47 -5.46 6.58
C PHE A 70 1.03 -4.22 7.30
N PHE A 71 2.00 -3.53 6.72
CA PHE A 71 2.56 -2.30 7.29
C PHE A 71 1.62 -1.09 7.20
N ILE A 72 0.81 -0.97 6.13
CA ILE A 72 -0.18 0.10 6.04
C ILE A 72 -1.23 -0.07 7.14
N ASN A 73 -1.77 -1.27 7.30
CA ASN A 73 -2.86 -1.53 8.25
C ASN A 73 -2.43 -1.25 9.71
N GLN A 74 -1.15 -1.42 10.06
CA GLN A 74 -0.66 -1.10 11.40
C GLN A 74 -0.58 0.39 11.71
N LYS A 75 -0.53 1.28 10.71
CA LYS A 75 -0.43 2.72 10.97
C LYS A 75 -1.76 3.34 11.41
N GLU A 76 -2.89 2.75 11.00
CA GLU A 76 -4.22 3.28 11.28
C GLU A 76 -4.62 3.15 12.77
N GLU A 77 -4.12 2.13 13.48
CA GLU A 77 -4.42 1.94 14.91
C GLU A 77 -3.74 2.97 15.84
N THR A 78 -2.76 3.72 15.35
CA THR A 78 -1.99 4.67 16.20
C THR A 78 -2.53 6.10 16.20
N ILE A 79 -3.56 6.41 15.40
CA ILE A 79 -4.02 7.80 15.20
C ILE A 79 -5.22 8.16 16.10
N GLU A 80 -5.91 7.19 16.71
CA GLU A 80 -7.12 7.47 17.50
C GLU A 80 -6.88 8.04 18.92
N THR A 81 -5.64 8.23 19.36
CA THR A 81 -5.36 8.76 20.73
C THR A 81 -4.78 10.16 20.81
N VAL A 82 -4.57 10.88 19.71
CA VAL A 82 -4.16 12.30 19.79
C VAL A 82 -5.39 13.22 19.75
N LYS A 83 -6.19 13.15 20.82
CA LYS A 83 -7.15 14.20 21.18
C LYS A 83 -6.46 15.21 22.11
N VAL A 84 -6.32 16.45 21.61
CA VAL A 84 -6.32 17.73 22.35
C VAL A 84 -5.07 17.95 23.24
N GLU A 85 -4.28 19.01 23.08
CA GLU A 85 -4.59 20.34 23.62
C GLU A 85 -4.03 21.47 22.76
N THR A 86 -4.94 22.35 22.36
CA THR A 86 -4.66 23.67 21.82
C THR A 86 -3.81 24.49 22.79
N LEU A 87 -2.65 24.94 22.31
CA LEU A 87 -1.81 25.92 23.00
C LEU A 87 -2.61 27.21 23.27
N PRO A 88 -2.70 27.71 24.51
CA PRO A 88 -3.34 28.97 24.78
C PRO A 88 -2.50 30.15 24.27
N LYS A 89 -3.15 31.06 23.53
CA LYS A 89 -2.67 32.42 23.27
C LYS A 89 -2.50 33.16 24.60
N SER A 90 -1.28 33.51 24.97
CA SER A 90 -0.96 34.45 26.06
C SER A 90 0.53 34.79 25.96
N THR A 91 1.04 36.01 26.04
CA THR A 91 0.54 37.38 26.09
C THR A 91 1.76 38.24 25.74
N GLN A 92 1.54 39.35 25.05
CA GLN A 92 2.58 40.36 24.75
C GLN A 92 3.31 40.82 26.02
N LYS A 93 4.62 41.09 25.92
CA LYS A 93 5.26 42.21 26.64
C LYS A 93 6.63 42.53 26.02
N ALA A 94 6.62 43.59 25.22
CA ALA A 94 7.80 44.42 24.99
C ALA A 94 8.21 45.09 26.31
N THR A 95 9.51 45.09 26.64
CA THR A 95 10.25 46.16 27.32
C THR A 95 11.74 45.81 27.18
N SER A 96 12.47 46.50 26.30
CA SER A 96 13.39 47.59 26.64
C SER A 96 14.44 47.24 27.70
N ARG A 97 15.69 47.10 27.25
CA ARG A 97 16.84 47.61 28.00
C ARG A 97 17.93 48.05 27.02
N PHE A 98 17.98 49.35 26.79
CA PHE A 98 19.13 50.08 26.28
C PHE A 98 20.39 49.66 27.04
N SER A 99 21.40 49.18 26.31
CA SER A 99 22.77 49.07 26.81
C SER A 99 23.52 50.32 26.36
N LEU A 100 23.70 51.25 27.30
CA LEU A 100 24.47 52.48 27.14
C LEU A 100 25.96 52.12 27.18
N VAL A 101 26.62 52.08 26.02
CA VAL A 101 28.08 51.96 25.92
C VAL A 101 28.69 53.34 26.11
N LYS A 102 29.48 53.50 27.18
CA LYS A 102 30.38 54.64 27.41
C LYS A 102 31.69 54.37 26.68
N LEU A 103 32.11 55.28 25.81
CA LEU A 103 33.50 55.53 25.44
C LEU A 103 33.72 57.05 25.44
#